data_AF-A0A210R4G1-F1
#
_entry.id   AF-A0A210R4G1-F1
#
_cell.length_a   1.000
_cell.length_b   1.000
_cell.length_c   1.000
_cell.angle_alpha   90.00
_cell.angle_beta   90.00
_cell.angle_gamma   90.00
#
_symmetry.space_group_name_H-M   'P 1'
#
loop_
_entity.id
_entity.type
_entity.pdbx_description
1 polymer ?
#
loop_
_entity_poly.entity_id
_entity_poly.type
_entity_poly.pdbx_seq_one_letter_code
_entity_poly.pdbx_strand_id
1 'polypeptide(L)'
;MVINAAIVPTGILREDMHLKTYMGEIFIRVDGTIIVVTPRQIITNSSFSEWTDGTPVAKGKFFLQASDDGNILTIKTDYDVIVVIRRHLSSIDEPIDYLNVHIESDAGLSSSSSGILGHLVKKKVSLRKITEKNGRTIGRFRVEDDATVSHFHARLHMKHDFISDENFMCWNAIHDIDGLFRGKLKTFELKGFFT
;
A
#
# COMPACT_ATOMS: atom_id res chain seq x y z
N MET A 1 7.50 -10.00 -17.65
CA MET A 1 8.32 -9.22 -16.71
C MET A 1 7.95 -9.62 -15.30
N VAL A 2 8.92 -9.65 -14.38
CA VAL A 2 8.67 -9.90 -12.96
C VAL A 2 9.05 -8.66 -12.18
N ILE A 3 8.05 -7.97 -11.62
CA ILE A 3 8.29 -6.95 -10.60
C ILE A 3 8.34 -7.70 -9.26
N ASN A 4 9.51 -7.74 -8.65
CA ASN A 4 9.66 -8.29 -7.31
C ASN A 4 9.74 -7.13 -6.32
N ALA A 5 8.84 -7.14 -5.35
CA ALA A 5 8.86 -6.24 -4.22
C ALA A 5 9.21 -7.01 -2.94
N ALA A 6 10.19 -6.53 -2.17
CA ALA A 6 10.47 -7.03 -0.84
C ALA A 6 10.39 -5.87 0.16
N ILE A 7 9.80 -6.14 1.34
CA ILE A 7 9.62 -5.16 2.41
C ILE A 7 10.44 -5.62 3.60
N VAL A 8 11.34 -4.76 4.08
CA VAL A 8 12.07 -4.99 5.34
C VAL A 8 11.33 -4.25 6.45
N PRO A 9 10.89 -4.96 7.51
CA PRO A 9 10.20 -4.31 8.60
C PRO A 9 11.18 -3.51 9.49
N THR A 10 10.73 -2.37 9.98
CA THR A 10 11.30 -1.65 11.12
C THR A 10 10.28 -1.62 12.25
N GLY A 11 10.65 -1.32 13.50
CA GLY A 11 9.67 -1.34 14.60
C GLY A 11 10.01 -0.53 15.84
N ILE A 12 8.95 -0.18 16.57
CA ILE A 12 9.01 0.39 17.92
C ILE A 12 8.30 -0.57 18.87
N LEU A 13 8.93 -0.84 20.01
CA LEU A 13 8.27 -1.49 21.13
C LEU A 13 7.40 -0.46 21.86
N ARG A 14 6.09 -0.71 21.92
CA ARG A 14 5.15 0.14 22.65
C ARG A 14 5.25 -0.11 24.16
N GLU A 15 4.70 0.82 24.95
CA GLU A 15 4.63 0.71 26.42
C GLU A 15 3.86 -0.52 26.89
N ASP A 16 2.90 -1.00 26.09
CA ASP A 16 2.12 -2.22 26.33
C ASP A 16 2.87 -3.51 25.92
N MET A 17 4.18 -3.42 25.64
CA MET A 17 5.05 -4.51 25.18
C MET A 17 4.66 -5.12 23.83
N HIS A 18 3.77 -4.50 23.06
CA HIS A 18 3.49 -4.90 21.69
C HIS A 18 4.48 -4.24 20.71
N LEU A 19 5.12 -5.06 19.87
CA LEU A 19 5.96 -4.57 18.78
C LEU A 19 5.07 -4.09 17.62
N LYS A 20 5.10 -2.80 17.33
CA LYS A 20 4.47 -2.25 16.12
C LYS A 20 5.52 -2.24 15.00
N THR A 21 5.24 -2.95 13.92
CA THR A 21 6.13 -3.05 12.74
C THR A 21 5.65 -2.15 11.61
N TYR A 22 6.60 -1.53 10.91
CA TYR A 22 6.38 -0.62 9.80
C TYR A 22 7.27 -1.01 8.62
N MET A 23 6.99 -0.49 7.41
CA MET A 23 7.85 -0.75 6.25
C MET A 23 9.07 0.17 6.32
N GLY A 24 10.25 -0.36 6.66
CA GLY A 24 11.47 0.45 6.77
C GLY A 24 12.22 0.60 5.45
N GLU A 25 12.12 -0.39 4.59
CA GLU A 25 12.79 -0.39 3.29
C GLU A 25 11.98 -1.21 2.29
N ILE A 26 11.95 -0.74 1.04
CA ILE A 26 11.27 -1.40 -0.07
C ILE A 26 12.27 -1.62 -1.19
N PHE A 27 12.44 -2.88 -1.59
CA PHE A 27 13.19 -3.25 -2.79
C PHE A 27 12.21 -3.43 -3.93
N ILE A 28 12.44 -2.77 -5.06
CA ILE A 28 11.68 -2.96 -6.30
C ILE A 28 12.66 -3.33 -7.40
N ARG A 29 12.49 -4.53 -7.96
CA ARG A 29 13.26 -4.97 -9.12
C ARG A 29 12.44 -4.86 -10.38
N VAL A 30 12.92 -4.08 -11.35
CA VAL A 30 12.31 -3.93 -12.70
C VAL A 30 13.37 -4.19 -13.74
N ASP A 31 13.15 -5.23 -14.58
CA ASP A 31 14.04 -5.58 -15.70
C ASP A 31 15.54 -5.56 -15.37
N GLY A 32 15.89 -6.15 -14.23
CA GLY A 32 17.28 -6.26 -13.78
C GLY A 32 17.81 -5.07 -12.98
N THR A 33 17.15 -3.92 -13.02
CA THR A 33 17.47 -2.78 -12.15
C THR A 33 16.87 -2.99 -10.77
N ILE A 34 17.66 -2.74 -9.72
CA ILE A 34 17.20 -2.76 -8.33
C ILE A 34 17.07 -1.31 -7.86
N ILE A 35 15.87 -0.98 -7.39
CA ILE A 35 15.53 0.27 -6.74
C ILE A 35 15.33 -0.06 -5.27
N VAL A 36 16.11 0.54 -4.39
CA VAL A 36 15.93 0.44 -2.94
C VAL A 36 15.41 1.78 -2.45
N VAL A 37 14.29 1.75 -1.76
CA VAL A 37 13.64 2.95 -1.22
C VAL A 37 13.66 2.84 0.29
N THR A 38 14.27 3.83 0.93
CA THR A 38 14.23 4.05 2.38
C THR A 38 13.53 5.39 2.65
N PRO A 39 13.10 5.70 3.88
CA PRO A 39 12.51 6.99 4.22
C PRO A 39 13.42 8.19 3.88
N ARG A 40 14.74 8.01 3.80
CA ARG A 40 15.66 9.13 3.56
C ARG A 40 16.22 9.16 2.15
N GLN A 41 16.33 8.00 1.51
CA GLN A 41 17.13 7.83 0.30
C GLN A 41 16.49 6.88 -0.69
N ILE A 42 16.81 7.12 -1.95
CA ILE A 42 16.52 6.25 -3.08
C ILE A 42 17.88 5.78 -3.61
N ILE A 43 18.04 4.47 -3.72
CA ILE A 43 19.27 3.83 -4.20
C ILE A 43 18.92 3.09 -5.48
N THR A 44 19.62 3.40 -6.56
CA THR A 44 19.42 2.76 -7.87
C THR A 44 20.75 2.22 -8.38
N ASN A 45 20.88 0.89 -8.38
CA ASN A 45 22.14 0.18 -8.64
C ASN A 45 23.28 0.65 -7.73
N SER A 46 23.97 1.74 -8.10
CA SER A 46 25.11 2.35 -7.38
C SER A 46 25.00 3.87 -7.23
N SER A 47 23.88 4.48 -7.61
CA SER A 47 23.60 5.90 -7.35
C SER A 47 22.69 6.07 -6.15
N PHE A 48 22.96 7.10 -5.35
CA PHE A 48 22.18 7.49 -4.19
C PHE A 48 21.58 8.86 -4.45
N SER A 49 20.32 9.05 -4.12
CA SER A 49 19.64 10.34 -4.14
C SER A 49 18.76 10.48 -2.92
N GLU A 50 18.72 11.67 -2.33
CA GLU A 50 17.71 11.99 -1.33
C GLU A 50 16.33 12.17 -2.01
N TRP A 51 15.27 12.17 -1.22
CA TRP A 51 13.94 12.53 -1.70
C TRP A 51 13.83 14.06 -1.77
N THR A 52 14.67 14.69 -2.59
CA THR A 52 14.69 16.13 -2.77
C THR A 52 14.80 16.47 -4.25
N ASP A 53 13.95 17.42 -4.64
CA ASP A 53 13.84 18.15 -5.91
C ASP A 53 13.71 17.36 -7.24
N GLY A 54 12.44 17.12 -7.62
CA GLY A 54 11.80 17.69 -8.82
C GLY A 54 12.29 17.28 -10.21
N THR A 55 13.50 16.74 -10.33
CA THR A 55 14.06 16.27 -11.60
C THR A 55 13.74 14.80 -11.73
N PRO A 56 12.92 14.39 -12.70
CA PRO A 56 12.64 12.99 -12.87
C PRO A 56 13.90 12.22 -13.21
N VAL A 57 14.15 11.15 -12.46
CA VAL A 57 15.22 10.23 -12.78
C VAL A 57 14.63 9.16 -13.69
N ALA A 58 14.65 9.43 -15.00
CA ALA A 58 14.42 8.41 -16.01
C ALA A 58 15.66 7.51 -16.08
N LYS A 59 15.53 6.25 -15.65
CA LYS A 59 16.60 5.25 -15.72
C LYS A 59 16.09 4.02 -16.45
N GLY A 60 16.31 3.96 -17.75
CA GLY A 60 15.85 2.84 -18.57
C GLY A 60 14.33 2.78 -18.63
N LYS A 61 13.74 1.66 -18.15
CA LYS A 61 12.30 1.35 -18.27
C LYS A 61 11.42 1.81 -17.11
N PHE A 62 11.96 2.68 -16.28
CA PHE A 62 11.22 3.28 -15.19
C PHE A 62 11.59 4.74 -15.01
N PHE A 63 10.64 5.46 -14.42
CA PHE A 63 10.66 6.86 -14.15
C PHE A 63 10.40 7.06 -12.66
N LEU A 64 11.30 7.77 -11.99
CA LEU A 64 11.19 8.13 -10.59
C LEU A 64 10.92 9.62 -10.47
N GLN A 65 9.94 10.00 -9.66
CA GLN A 65 9.64 11.39 -9.37
C GLN A 65 9.28 11.55 -7.89
N ALA A 66 10.06 12.33 -7.16
CA ALA A 66 9.68 12.80 -5.84
C ALA A 66 8.75 14.01 -5.97
N SER A 67 7.80 14.16 -5.05
CA SER A 67 7.01 15.38 -4.89
C SER A 67 7.87 16.55 -4.43
N ASP A 68 7.39 17.77 -4.64
CA ASP A 68 8.11 19.00 -4.29
C ASP A 68 8.39 19.13 -2.78
N ASP A 69 7.51 18.57 -1.94
CA ASP A 69 7.69 18.49 -0.49
C ASP A 69 8.60 17.32 -0.06
N GLY A 70 9.05 16.50 -1.02
CA GLY A 70 9.88 15.33 -0.81
C GLY A 70 9.21 14.22 -0.01
N ASN A 71 7.89 14.23 0.20
CA ASN A 71 7.21 13.23 1.03
C ASN A 71 6.68 12.03 0.24
N ILE A 72 6.49 12.18 -1.07
CA ILE A 72 5.92 11.17 -1.95
C ILE A 72 6.92 10.85 -3.06
N LEU A 73 7.10 9.58 -3.36
CA LEU A 73 7.87 9.06 -4.48
C LEU A 73 6.96 8.26 -5.40
N THR A 74 6.85 8.69 -6.65
CA THR A 74 6.16 7.98 -7.72
C THR A 74 7.16 7.22 -8.57
N ILE A 75 6.91 5.93 -8.76
CA ILE A 75 7.66 5.02 -9.60
C ILE A 75 6.74 4.54 -10.71
N LYS A 76 6.95 5.07 -11.92
CA LYS A 76 6.23 4.65 -13.11
C LYS A 76 7.12 3.73 -13.95
N THR A 77 6.58 2.60 -14.37
CA THR A 77 7.25 1.71 -15.33
C THR A 77 6.71 1.96 -16.74
N ASP A 78 7.47 1.61 -17.78
CA ASP A 78 7.03 1.66 -19.18
C ASP A 78 5.87 0.69 -19.50
N TYR A 79 5.46 -0.10 -18.51
CA TYR A 79 4.43 -1.13 -18.62
C TYR A 79 3.13 -0.71 -17.96
N ASP A 80 2.91 0.58 -17.69
CA ASP A 80 1.71 1.09 -17.02
C ASP A 80 1.51 0.54 -15.59
N VAL A 81 2.60 0.14 -14.92
CA VAL A 81 2.58 -0.05 -13.46
C VAL A 81 3.05 1.23 -12.79
N ILE A 82 2.23 1.76 -11.87
CA ILE A 82 2.51 2.96 -11.09
C ILE A 82 2.48 2.61 -9.61
N VAL A 83 3.63 2.76 -8.94
CA VAL A 83 3.79 2.56 -7.50
C VAL A 83 4.05 3.91 -6.85
N VAL A 84 3.28 4.24 -5.82
CA VAL A 84 3.42 5.47 -5.04
C VAL A 84 3.88 5.10 -3.63
N ILE A 85 4.94 5.73 -3.16
CA ILE A 85 5.53 5.48 -1.84
C ILE A 85 5.56 6.80 -1.09
N ARG A 86 4.93 6.86 0.08
CA ARG A 86 5.06 8.02 0.98
C ARG A 86 6.00 7.67 2.13
N ARG A 87 6.89 8.59 2.50
CA ARG A 87 7.68 8.47 3.72
C ARG A 87 7.00 9.14 4.90
N HIS A 88 7.22 8.55 6.06
CA HIS A 88 7.10 9.20 7.35
C HIS A 88 8.50 9.35 7.92
N LEU A 89 8.85 10.57 8.33
CA LEU A 89 10.07 10.85 9.08
C LEU A 89 9.72 11.00 10.55
N SER A 90 10.58 10.47 11.41
CA SER A 90 10.40 10.42 12.86
C SER A 90 9.98 11.78 13.43
N SER A 91 8.93 11.77 14.23
CA SER A 91 8.41 12.93 14.95
C SER A 91 8.38 12.65 16.46
N ILE A 92 7.98 13.64 17.26
CA ILE A 92 7.82 13.46 18.72
C ILE A 92 6.73 12.42 19.01
N ASP A 93 5.65 12.43 18.24
CA ASP A 93 4.49 11.56 18.44
C ASP A 93 4.71 10.15 17.87
N GLU A 94 5.52 10.02 16.82
CA GLU A 94 5.87 8.75 16.19
C GLU A 94 7.39 8.73 15.87
N PRO A 95 8.25 8.26 16.82
CA PRO A 95 9.70 8.40 16.71
C PRO A 95 10.34 7.31 15.82
N ILE A 96 9.75 7.04 14.65
CA ILE A 96 10.23 6.04 13.69
C ILE A 96 10.07 6.54 12.26
N ASP A 97 11.12 6.32 11.47
CA ASP A 97 11.10 6.49 10.02
C ASP A 97 10.44 5.26 9.38
N TYR A 98 9.46 5.47 8.50
CA TYR A 98 8.85 4.36 7.75
C TYR A 98 8.26 4.79 6.41
N LEU A 99 7.81 3.81 5.64
CA LEU A 99 7.25 3.94 4.32
C LEU A 99 5.82 3.39 4.29
N ASN A 100 5.00 4.01 3.45
CA ASN A 100 3.69 3.52 3.05
C ASN A 100 3.69 3.31 1.54
N VAL A 101 3.09 2.23 1.06
CA VAL A 101 3.08 1.86 -0.36
C VAL A 101 1.66 1.76 -0.89
N HIS A 102 1.46 2.29 -2.08
CA HIS A 102 0.23 2.21 -2.85
C HIS A 102 0.55 1.84 -4.31
N ILE A 103 -0.32 1.05 -4.94
CA ILE A 103 -0.27 0.82 -6.39
C ILE A 103 -1.45 1.56 -7.00
N GLU A 104 -1.15 2.57 -7.82
CA GLU A 104 -2.15 3.38 -8.49
C GLU A 104 -2.60 2.76 -9.81
N SER A 105 -1.68 2.10 -10.52
CA SER A 105 -1.98 1.34 -11.74
C SER A 105 -1.26 0.00 -11.72
N ASP A 106 -2.01 -1.06 -12.01
CA ASP A 106 -1.57 -2.45 -12.05
C ASP A 106 -1.71 -3.09 -13.44
N ALA A 107 -2.07 -2.31 -14.47
CA ALA A 107 -2.38 -2.78 -15.82
C ALA A 107 -1.25 -3.64 -16.46
N GLY A 108 0.01 -3.35 -16.12
CA GLY A 108 1.18 -4.10 -16.59
C GLY A 108 1.52 -5.37 -15.82
N LEU A 109 0.80 -5.69 -14.74
CA LEU A 109 1.09 -6.87 -13.94
C LEU A 109 0.65 -8.15 -14.66
N SER A 110 1.52 -9.15 -14.63
CA SER A 110 1.23 -10.47 -15.23
C SER A 110 0.09 -11.18 -14.49
N SER A 111 -0.68 -12.01 -15.19
CA SER A 111 -1.60 -12.97 -14.58
C SER A 111 -0.88 -13.98 -13.68
N SER A 112 0.43 -14.14 -13.82
CA SER A 112 1.28 -14.95 -12.93
C SER A 112 1.79 -14.20 -11.70
N SER A 113 1.38 -12.95 -11.47
CA SER A 113 1.82 -12.17 -10.30
C SER A 113 1.45 -12.87 -9.00
N SER A 114 2.39 -12.87 -8.05
CA SER A 114 2.32 -13.58 -6.76
C SER A 114 2.69 -12.64 -5.60
N GLY A 115 2.64 -13.16 -4.37
CA GLY A 115 2.87 -12.35 -3.16
C GLY A 115 1.64 -11.51 -2.78
N ILE A 116 1.80 -10.61 -1.81
CA ILE A 116 0.70 -9.79 -1.26
C ILE A 116 0.01 -8.98 -2.36
N LEU A 117 0.79 -8.33 -3.22
CA LEU A 117 0.28 -7.50 -4.31
C LEU A 117 -0.41 -8.34 -5.40
N GLY A 118 0.22 -9.44 -5.83
CA GLY A 118 -0.37 -10.34 -6.84
C GLY A 118 -1.66 -11.04 -6.36
N HIS A 119 -1.80 -11.28 -5.06
CA HIS A 119 -3.05 -11.82 -4.50
C HIS A 119 -4.19 -10.79 -4.50
N LEU A 120 -3.90 -9.51 -4.30
CA LEU A 120 -4.90 -8.44 -4.29
C LEU A 120 -5.36 -8.04 -5.69
N VAL A 121 -4.43 -7.92 -6.64
CA VAL A 121 -4.69 -7.49 -8.02
C VAL A 121 -5.68 -8.41 -8.76
N LYS A 122 -5.66 -9.70 -8.43
CA LYS A 122 -6.57 -10.69 -9.05
C LYS A 122 -7.97 -10.70 -8.44
N LYS A 123 -8.19 -9.98 -7.34
CA LYS A 123 -9.45 -10.02 -6.60
C LYS A 123 -10.37 -8.91 -7.07
N LYS A 124 -11.55 -9.31 -7.55
CA LYS A 124 -12.65 -8.39 -7.82
C LYS A 124 -13.43 -8.19 -6.52
N VAL A 125 -13.46 -6.96 -6.03
CA VAL A 125 -14.20 -6.60 -4.82
C VAL A 125 -15.44 -5.83 -5.21
N SER A 126 -16.60 -6.31 -4.79
CA SER A 126 -17.88 -5.62 -4.94
C SER A 126 -18.49 -5.32 -3.57
N LEU A 127 -19.20 -4.21 -3.46
CA LEU A 127 -19.77 -3.71 -2.22
C LEU A 127 -21.29 -3.54 -2.37
N ARG A 128 -22.04 -4.02 -1.37
CA ARG A 128 -23.42 -3.62 -1.12
C ARG A 128 -23.54 -2.88 0.21
N LYS A 129 -23.97 -1.62 0.16
CA LYS A 129 -24.16 -0.77 1.34
C LYS A 129 -25.52 -1.02 1.99
N ILE A 130 -25.55 -1.00 3.32
CA ILE A 130 -26.77 -1.08 4.15
C ILE A 130 -26.62 -0.07 5.28
N THR A 131 -27.59 0.83 5.40
CA THR A 131 -27.66 1.74 6.55
C THR A 131 -28.59 1.14 7.59
N GLU A 132 -28.06 0.92 8.79
CA GLU A 132 -28.81 0.41 9.94
C GLU A 132 -29.71 1.50 10.53
N LYS A 133 -30.75 1.09 11.28
CA LYS A 133 -31.68 2.02 11.96
C LYS A 133 -31.00 2.99 12.94
N ASN A 134 -29.82 2.63 13.44
CA ASN A 134 -29.00 3.45 14.35
C ASN A 134 -28.12 4.48 13.60
N GLY A 135 -28.28 4.62 12.27
CA GLY A 135 -27.50 5.52 11.43
C GLY A 135 -26.13 4.99 10.99
N ARG A 136 -25.72 3.79 11.42
CA ARG A 136 -24.44 3.18 11.02
C ARG A 136 -24.52 2.58 9.63
N THR A 137 -23.46 2.76 8.85
CA THR A 137 -23.35 2.16 7.51
C THR A 137 -22.50 0.89 7.55
N ILE A 138 -23.09 -0.23 7.14
CA ILE A 138 -22.45 -1.53 6.96
C ILE A 138 -22.28 -1.83 5.48
N GLY A 139 -21.08 -2.24 5.10
CA GLY A 139 -20.74 -2.74 3.78
C GLY A 139 -20.72 -4.26 3.78
N ARG A 140 -21.49 -4.89 2.89
CA ARG A 140 -21.35 -6.30 2.56
C ARG A 140 -20.43 -6.43 1.36
N PHE A 141 -19.23 -6.91 1.60
CA PHE A 141 -18.22 -7.11 0.58
C PHE A 141 -18.31 -8.53 0.02
N ARG A 142 -18.18 -8.64 -1.30
CA ARG A 142 -17.99 -9.88 -2.03
C ARG A 142 -16.66 -9.77 -2.75
N VAL A 143 -15.76 -10.71 -2.45
CA VAL A 143 -14.44 -10.81 -3.04
C VAL A 143 -14.44 -12.05 -3.92
N GLU A 144 -14.13 -11.88 -5.20
CA GLU A 144 -14.04 -12.95 -6.17
C GLU A 144 -12.60 -13.04 -6.69
N ASP A 145 -12.04 -14.25 -6.70
CA ASP A 145 -10.88 -14.58 -7.53
C ASP A 145 -11.23 -15.75 -8.46
N ASP A 146 -10.28 -16.18 -9.31
CA ASP A 146 -10.51 -17.19 -10.35
C ASP A 146 -11.04 -18.54 -9.81
N ALA A 147 -10.91 -18.81 -8.51
CA ALA A 147 -11.26 -20.10 -7.90
C ALA A 147 -12.26 -20.00 -6.74
N THR A 148 -12.38 -18.84 -6.09
CA THR A 148 -13.11 -18.69 -4.83
C THR A 148 -13.89 -17.38 -4.74
N VAL A 149 -15.02 -17.46 -4.04
CA VAL A 149 -15.82 -16.30 -3.65
C VAL A 149 -15.88 -16.25 -2.14
N SER A 150 -15.48 -15.13 -1.55
CA SER A 150 -15.62 -14.89 -0.12
C SER A 150 -16.47 -13.65 0.16
N HIS A 151 -17.07 -13.64 1.35
CA HIS A 151 -17.94 -12.57 1.80
C HIS A 151 -17.50 -12.09 3.17
N PHE A 152 -17.52 -10.78 3.39
CA PHE A 152 -17.30 -10.22 4.71
C PHE A 152 -18.11 -8.94 4.93
N HIS A 153 -18.27 -8.58 6.21
CA HIS A 153 -18.93 -7.34 6.60
C HIS A 153 -17.90 -6.35 7.14
N ALA A 154 -18.08 -5.08 6.79
CA ALA A 154 -17.27 -4.00 7.31
C ALA A 154 -18.14 -2.79 7.70
N ARG A 155 -17.68 -1.99 8.66
CA ARG A 155 -18.32 -0.74 9.08
C ARG A 155 -17.60 0.44 8.49
N LEU A 156 -18.38 1.42 8.02
CA LEU A 156 -17.85 2.68 7.56
C LEU A 156 -17.48 3.56 8.76
N HIS A 157 -16.27 4.10 8.77
CA HIS A 157 -15.80 5.05 9.78
C HIS A 157 -14.80 6.04 9.18
N MET A 158 -14.61 7.18 9.84
CA MET A 158 -13.61 8.15 9.45
C MET A 158 -12.24 7.70 9.95
N LYS A 159 -11.24 7.77 9.07
CA LYS A 159 -9.84 7.52 9.40
C LYS A 159 -8.96 8.62 8.79
N HIS A 160 -7.84 8.89 9.44
CA HIS A 160 -6.80 9.76 8.90
C HIS A 160 -5.90 8.97 7.95
N ASP A 161 -5.76 9.41 6.70
CA ASP A 161 -4.86 8.81 5.72
C ASP A 161 -3.45 9.33 5.93
N PHE A 162 -2.57 8.46 6.41
CA PHE A 162 -1.17 8.81 6.54
C PHE A 162 -0.50 9.07 5.17
N ILE A 163 -1.09 8.63 4.05
CA ILE A 163 -0.59 8.83 2.68
C ILE A 163 -1.05 10.15 2.04
N SER A 164 -2.23 10.68 2.34
CA SER A 164 -2.66 11.98 1.82
C SER A 164 -2.72 13.08 2.87
N ASP A 165 -2.48 12.75 4.14
CA ASP A 165 -2.70 13.62 5.31
C ASP A 165 -4.15 14.12 5.46
N GLU A 166 -5.09 13.42 4.81
CA GLU A 166 -6.51 13.80 4.79
C GLU A 166 -7.35 12.81 5.59
N ASN A 167 -8.43 13.31 6.19
CA ASN A 167 -9.45 12.42 6.73
C ASN A 167 -10.29 11.84 5.59
N PHE A 168 -10.47 10.54 5.61
CA PHE A 168 -11.24 9.81 4.63
C PHE A 168 -12.14 8.77 5.30
N MET A 169 -13.27 8.49 4.66
CA MET A 169 -14.12 7.38 5.07
C MET A 169 -13.44 6.07 4.67
N CYS A 170 -13.48 5.05 5.52
CA CYS A 170 -12.96 3.73 5.20
C CYS A 170 -13.77 2.61 5.85
N TRP A 171 -13.67 1.43 5.27
CA TRP A 171 -14.38 0.24 5.73
C TRP A 171 -13.48 -0.59 6.64
N ASN A 172 -13.89 -0.78 7.90
CA ASN A 172 -13.22 -1.67 8.85
C ASN A 172 -13.96 -2.98 8.98
N ALA A 173 -13.27 -4.10 8.75
CA ALA A 173 -13.82 -5.43 8.91
C ALA A 173 -14.41 -5.65 10.31
N ILE A 174 -15.63 -6.21 10.40
CA ILE A 174 -16.27 -6.50 11.69
C ILE A 174 -15.71 -7.80 12.31
N HIS A 175 -15.23 -8.71 11.46
CA HIS A 175 -14.69 -10.01 11.83
C HIS A 175 -13.48 -10.36 10.94
N ASP A 176 -12.75 -11.41 11.31
CA ASP A 176 -11.66 -11.95 10.51
C ASP A 176 -12.13 -12.20 9.07
N ILE A 177 -11.35 -11.74 8.09
CA ILE A 177 -11.66 -11.94 6.68
C ILE A 177 -10.99 -13.21 6.19
N ASP A 178 -11.79 -14.22 5.89
CA ASP A 178 -11.32 -15.43 5.22
C ASP A 178 -11.26 -15.21 3.68
N GLY A 179 -10.17 -15.67 3.07
CA GLY A 179 -10.01 -15.71 1.62
C GLY A 179 -9.54 -14.40 0.96
N LEU A 180 -9.36 -13.30 1.69
CA LEU A 180 -8.77 -12.08 1.14
C LEU A 180 -7.24 -12.18 1.01
N PHE A 181 -6.60 -12.84 1.98
CA PHE A 181 -5.19 -13.22 1.93
C PHE A 181 -5.05 -14.68 2.38
N ARG A 182 -3.87 -15.28 2.18
CA ARG A 182 -3.56 -16.59 2.77
C ARG A 182 -3.41 -16.42 4.30
N GLY A 183 -4.48 -16.68 5.04
CA GLY A 183 -4.52 -16.59 6.51
C GLY A 183 -5.67 -15.73 7.03
N LYS A 184 -5.84 -15.71 8.35
CA LYS A 184 -6.84 -14.85 9.03
C LYS A 184 -6.27 -13.46 9.24
N LEU A 185 -6.98 -12.44 8.76
CA LEU A 185 -6.66 -11.04 9.04
C LEU A 185 -7.61 -10.47 10.08
N LYS A 186 -7.03 -10.02 11.21
CA LYS A 186 -7.77 -9.42 12.32
C LYS A 186 -8.28 -8.01 12.02
N THR A 187 -7.57 -7.27 11.18
CA THR A 187 -7.90 -5.89 10.82
C THR A 187 -7.55 -5.66 9.37
N PHE A 188 -8.52 -5.16 8.60
CA PHE A 188 -8.36 -4.82 7.21
C PHE A 188 -9.19 -3.59 6.90
N GLU A 189 -8.62 -2.69 6.11
CA GLU A 189 -9.19 -1.40 5.78
C GLU A 189 -9.24 -1.20 4.27
N LEU A 190 -10.38 -0.77 3.77
CA LEU A 190 -10.56 -0.41 2.37
C LEU A 190 -10.86 1.08 2.25
N LYS A 191 -9.95 1.81 1.59
CA LYS A 191 -10.19 3.16 1.05
C LYS A 191 -10.96 3.01 -0.27
N GLY A 192 -12.03 3.77 -0.46
CA GLY A 192 -12.87 3.72 -1.66
C GLY A 192 -14.22 3.01 -1.49
N PHE A 193 -14.98 2.87 -2.59
CA PHE A 193 -16.35 2.34 -2.65
C PHE A 193 -17.43 3.24 -2.00
N PHE A 194 -17.41 4.55 -2.25
CA PHE A 194 -18.39 5.51 -1.69
C PHE A 194 -19.56 5.83 -2.62
N THR A 195 -19.45 5.49 -3.90
CA THR A 195 -20.55 5.54 -4.87
C THR A 195 -21.27 4.21 -4.94
#